data_AF-A0A187NDT4-F1
#
_entry.id   AF-A0A187NDT4-F1
#
_cell.length_a   1.000
_cell.length_b   1.000
_cell.length_c   1.000
_cell.angle_alpha   90.00
_cell.angle_beta   90.00
_cell.angle_gamma   90.00
#
_symmetry.space_group_name_H-M   'P 1'
#
loop_
_entity.id
_entity.type
_entity.pdbx_description
1 polymer ?
#
loop_
_entity_poly.entity_id
_entity_poly.type
_entity_poly.pdbx_seq_one_letter_code
_entity_poly.pdbx_strand_id
1 'polypeptide(L)'
;MTTLRQHIEDLDVESWAALAKRAAIAAVEAAQRGGRTPPTELVAVAAMSERELVEHRNRFGSAPKRLSPAMQLVQADHLRAVAEQRTREAEQARQDAEAAAHLARAEAEESARAAEDARERARAAKAEASQRVAEHAAELRSAQATLEDVRAELERVRAEAASAVAAAQEQARAADERAQERAAERGEERKSAQQALEDVRAELERVRADATAEVAAAQEQARAADERAEQRLGERAEERGVAQQALEELRGDVEQLRADSTAAVAAAQGRAEGEVAAAKAAQARARADADNAIARAREEVDRVRAESAAQVAAAREDAEQAVTAMRAAQDDAAQARAEAEQTRLFDAAGEPRLLSIPLPAAELRSHTGAIEDALAGARDLDYALESALAVEDGQAVDAQTIRALAQTVQRQAGDLSEQLQALSVRYSDGWVAQAAQAYVGAATRAYGGLLGRIAAAVQLLAQRPQTDAAVVGAVTAMLDAHPWRR
;
A
#
# COMPACT_ATOMS: atom_id res chain seq x y z
N MET A 1 133.78 -115.80 104.27
CA MET A 1 134.27 -115.09 103.06
C MET A 1 133.87 -113.61 103.11
N THR A 2 133.99 -112.94 104.26
CA THR A 2 133.39 -111.61 104.48
C THR A 2 134.42 -110.50 104.66
N THR A 3 135.56 -110.77 105.31
CA THR A 3 136.60 -109.76 105.57
C THR A 3 137.39 -109.35 104.32
N LEU A 4 137.65 -110.29 103.40
CA LEU A 4 138.47 -110.02 102.20
C LEU A 4 137.73 -109.19 101.13
N ARG A 5 136.39 -109.21 101.12
CA ARG A 5 135.57 -108.50 100.13
C ARG A 5 135.30 -107.05 100.55
N GLN A 6 135.06 -106.80 101.83
CA GLN A 6 134.98 -105.45 102.39
C GLN A 6 136.29 -104.69 102.22
N HIS A 7 137.44 -105.34 102.42
CA HIS A 7 138.75 -104.71 102.15
C HIS A 7 138.95 -104.34 100.66
N ILE A 8 138.34 -105.05 99.71
CA ILE A 8 138.40 -104.67 98.28
C ILE A 8 137.47 -103.49 97.96
N GLU A 9 136.40 -103.31 98.75
CA GLU A 9 135.45 -102.20 98.62
C GLU A 9 136.00 -100.89 99.20
N ASP A 10 136.85 -100.96 100.24
CA ASP A 10 137.49 -99.80 100.90
C ASP A 10 138.80 -99.33 100.22
N LEU A 11 139.30 -100.07 99.22
CA LEU A 11 140.47 -99.63 98.43
C LEU A 11 140.13 -98.38 97.62
N ASP A 12 141.05 -97.41 97.62
CA ASP A 12 140.96 -96.29 96.70
C ASP A 12 141.03 -96.76 95.23
N VAL A 13 140.53 -95.95 94.31
CA VAL A 13 140.28 -96.37 92.93
C VAL A 13 141.59 -96.74 92.20
N GLU A 14 142.70 -96.09 92.56
CA GLU A 14 144.04 -96.37 92.01
C GLU A 14 144.62 -97.67 92.59
N SER A 15 144.53 -97.91 93.90
CA SER A 15 144.99 -99.16 94.52
C SER A 15 144.13 -100.35 94.09
N TRP A 16 142.83 -100.15 93.88
CA TRP A 16 141.97 -101.17 93.28
C TRP A 16 142.43 -101.52 91.86
N ALA A 17 142.72 -100.52 91.02
CA ALA A 17 143.15 -100.76 89.64
C ALA A 17 144.50 -101.51 89.60
N ALA A 18 145.46 -101.10 90.42
CA ALA A 18 146.75 -101.76 90.56
C ALA A 18 146.61 -103.21 91.08
N LEU A 19 145.81 -103.42 92.14
CA LEU A 19 145.57 -104.75 92.69
C LEU A 19 144.84 -105.65 91.68
N ALA A 20 143.82 -105.13 91.01
CA ALA A 20 143.03 -105.86 90.01
C ALA A 20 143.89 -106.27 88.82
N LYS A 21 144.73 -105.35 88.30
CA LYS A 21 145.67 -105.67 87.23
C LYS A 21 146.68 -106.73 87.66
N ARG A 22 147.29 -106.57 88.83
CA ARG A 22 148.31 -107.49 89.33
C ARG A 22 147.74 -108.87 89.60
N ALA A 23 146.54 -108.93 90.17
CA ALA A 23 145.80 -110.18 90.36
C ALA A 23 145.42 -110.84 89.03
N ALA A 24 144.99 -110.04 88.04
CA ALA A 24 144.65 -110.55 86.71
C ALA A 24 145.89 -111.10 85.97
N ILE A 25 147.01 -110.38 85.98
CA ILE A 25 148.28 -110.87 85.42
C ILE A 25 148.71 -112.16 86.11
N ALA A 26 148.72 -112.18 87.46
CA ALA A 26 149.10 -113.37 88.21
C ALA A 26 148.17 -114.55 87.94
N ALA A 27 146.87 -114.32 87.79
CA ALA A 27 145.89 -115.35 87.47
C ALA A 27 146.06 -115.87 86.03
N VAL A 28 146.35 -114.99 85.07
CA VAL A 28 146.62 -115.34 83.67
C VAL A 28 147.91 -116.16 83.57
N GLU A 29 148.99 -115.74 84.22
CA GLU A 29 150.26 -116.48 84.28
C GLU A 29 150.12 -117.82 85.01
N ALA A 30 149.34 -117.88 86.09
CA ALA A 30 149.09 -119.12 86.81
C ALA A 30 148.26 -120.11 85.96
N ALA A 31 147.25 -119.62 85.24
CA ALA A 31 146.48 -120.44 84.30
C ALA A 31 147.37 -120.98 83.18
N GLN A 32 148.22 -120.14 82.58
CA GLN A 32 149.16 -120.53 81.54
C GLN A 32 150.18 -121.58 82.03
N ARG A 33 150.78 -121.38 83.22
CA ARG A 33 151.69 -122.38 83.82
C ARG A 33 150.99 -123.71 84.13
N GLY A 34 149.71 -123.66 84.50
CA GLY A 34 148.88 -124.85 84.75
C GLY A 34 148.35 -125.53 83.48
N GLY A 35 148.76 -125.08 82.28
CA GLY A 35 148.27 -125.62 81.01
C GLY A 35 146.78 -125.35 80.74
N ARG A 36 146.16 -124.39 81.45
CA ARG A 36 144.75 -124.00 81.27
C ARG A 36 144.66 -122.69 80.50
N THR A 37 143.68 -122.57 79.61
CA THR A 37 143.37 -121.31 78.93
C THR A 37 142.76 -120.32 79.92
N PRO A 38 143.35 -119.12 80.13
CA PRO A 38 142.81 -118.12 81.04
C PRO A 38 141.49 -117.51 80.51
N PRO A 39 140.51 -117.19 81.39
CA PRO A 39 139.25 -116.55 80.99
C PRO A 39 139.47 -115.20 80.28
N THR A 40 138.73 -114.96 79.19
CA THR A 40 138.91 -113.78 78.30
C THR A 40 138.79 -112.44 79.02
N GLU A 41 137.89 -112.35 80.00
CA GLU A 41 137.69 -111.15 80.82
C GLU A 41 138.93 -110.83 81.68
N LEU A 42 139.56 -111.85 82.26
CA LEU A 42 140.80 -111.69 83.03
C LEU A 42 141.98 -111.36 82.12
N VAL A 43 142.03 -111.92 80.91
CA VAL A 43 143.03 -111.58 79.89
C VAL A 43 142.88 -110.12 79.47
N ALA A 44 141.66 -109.63 79.28
CA ALA A 44 141.39 -108.23 78.96
C ALA A 44 141.83 -107.30 80.11
N VAL A 45 141.45 -107.59 81.35
CA VAL A 45 141.86 -106.79 82.53
C VAL A 45 143.38 -106.80 82.73
N ALA A 46 144.04 -107.94 82.49
CA ALA A 46 145.51 -108.03 82.54
C ALA A 46 146.19 -107.18 81.44
N ALA A 47 145.58 -107.08 80.26
CA ALA A 47 146.08 -106.29 79.14
C ALA A 47 145.84 -104.78 79.29
N MET A 48 144.80 -104.37 80.03
CA MET A 48 144.49 -102.96 80.28
C MET A 48 145.57 -102.27 81.13
N SER A 49 145.79 -100.98 80.89
CA SER A 49 146.56 -100.11 81.78
C SER A 49 145.78 -99.80 83.07
N GLU A 50 146.47 -99.48 84.16
CA GLU A 50 145.79 -99.12 85.42
C GLU A 50 144.91 -97.88 85.23
N ARG A 51 145.33 -96.92 84.39
CA ARG A 51 144.50 -95.76 84.00
C ARG A 51 143.21 -96.17 83.30
N GLU A 52 143.27 -97.12 82.35
CA GLU A 52 142.08 -97.63 81.67
C GLU A 52 141.15 -98.35 82.64
N LEU A 53 141.67 -99.04 83.66
CA LEU A 53 140.85 -99.67 84.70
C LEU A 53 140.17 -98.64 85.62
N VAL A 54 140.87 -97.57 85.98
CA VAL A 54 140.28 -96.43 86.73
C VAL A 54 139.18 -95.75 85.91
N GLU A 55 139.44 -95.45 84.64
CA GLU A 55 138.47 -94.80 83.75
C GLU A 55 137.25 -95.69 83.51
N HIS A 56 137.46 -97.00 83.31
CA HIS A 56 136.39 -97.99 83.22
C HIS A 56 135.53 -98.01 84.50
N ARG A 57 136.15 -98.00 85.69
CA ARG A 57 135.40 -97.97 86.96
C ARG A 57 134.64 -96.66 87.18
N ASN A 58 135.19 -95.51 86.76
CA ASN A 58 134.53 -94.21 86.88
C ASN A 58 133.34 -94.07 85.92
N ARG A 59 133.45 -94.58 84.70
CA ARG A 59 132.41 -94.42 83.67
C ARG A 59 131.19 -95.31 83.92
N PHE A 60 131.38 -96.51 84.46
CA PHE A 60 130.30 -97.49 84.68
C PHE A 60 129.83 -97.61 86.13
N GLY A 61 130.49 -96.92 87.07
CA GLY A 61 130.16 -96.97 88.49
C GLY A 61 130.57 -98.30 89.15
N SER A 62 130.40 -98.39 90.48
CA SER A 62 130.55 -99.65 91.19
C SER A 62 129.43 -100.62 90.80
N ALA A 63 129.72 -101.93 90.79
CA ALA A 63 128.73 -102.94 90.45
C ALA A 63 127.48 -102.78 91.35
N PRO A 64 126.26 -102.82 90.78
CA PRO A 64 125.04 -102.59 91.54
C PRO A 64 124.94 -103.57 92.71
N LYS A 65 124.64 -103.04 93.90
CA LYS A 65 124.39 -103.84 95.11
C LYS A 65 123.29 -104.86 94.77
N ARG A 66 123.56 -106.15 94.97
CA ARG A 66 122.53 -107.19 94.82
C ARG A 66 121.46 -106.94 95.89
N LEU A 67 120.36 -106.32 95.49
CA LEU A 67 119.17 -106.11 96.31
C LEU A 67 118.67 -107.48 96.81
N SER A 68 118.20 -107.53 98.05
CA SER A 68 117.58 -108.75 98.56
C SER A 68 116.32 -109.07 97.73
N PRO A 69 115.92 -110.36 97.61
CA PRO A 69 114.73 -110.74 96.83
C PRO A 69 113.46 -109.97 97.18
N ALA A 70 113.28 -109.57 98.46
CA ALA A 70 112.16 -108.75 98.90
C ALA A 70 112.21 -107.31 98.33
N MET A 71 113.38 -106.70 98.26
CA MET A 71 113.54 -105.35 97.68
C MET A 71 113.33 -105.34 96.16
N GLN A 72 113.64 -106.44 95.46
CA GLN A 72 113.37 -106.58 94.03
C GLN A 72 111.85 -106.63 93.74
N LEU A 73 111.06 -107.31 94.57
CA LEU A 73 109.60 -107.31 94.46
C LEU A 73 109.01 -105.92 94.70
N VAL A 74 109.47 -105.22 95.74
CA VAL A 74 109.03 -103.84 96.03
C VAL A 74 109.39 -102.89 94.87
N GLN A 75 110.58 -103.03 94.28
CA GLN A 75 110.98 -102.23 93.13
C GLN A 75 110.13 -102.56 91.89
N ALA A 76 109.83 -103.84 91.64
CA ALA A 76 108.95 -104.25 90.54
C ALA A 76 107.52 -103.72 90.72
N ASP A 77 106.95 -103.78 91.93
CA ASP A 77 105.63 -103.23 92.24
C ASP A 77 105.61 -101.69 92.14
N HIS A 78 106.67 -101.00 92.57
CA HIS A 78 106.78 -99.55 92.37
C HIS A 78 106.83 -99.16 90.89
N LEU A 79 107.64 -99.87 90.08
CA LEU A 79 107.70 -99.64 88.64
C LEU A 79 106.36 -99.96 87.95
N ARG A 80 105.65 -100.99 88.41
CA ARG A 80 104.30 -101.30 87.94
C ARG A 80 103.32 -100.18 88.27
N ALA A 81 103.33 -99.67 89.50
CA ALA A 81 102.47 -98.56 89.92
C ALA A 81 102.75 -97.28 89.12
N VAL A 82 104.02 -96.95 88.86
CA VAL A 82 104.41 -95.80 88.02
C VAL A 82 103.97 -96.00 86.57
N ALA A 83 104.09 -97.22 86.02
CA ALA A 83 103.63 -97.53 84.67
C ALA A 83 102.09 -97.46 84.55
N GLU A 84 101.36 -97.97 85.55
CA GLU A 84 99.90 -97.85 85.65
C GLU A 84 99.48 -96.37 85.75
N GLN A 85 100.16 -95.57 86.59
CA GLN A 85 99.91 -94.14 86.70
C GLN A 85 100.14 -93.41 85.38
N ARG A 86 101.28 -93.64 84.72
CA ARG A 86 101.58 -93.04 83.40
C ARG A 86 100.57 -93.45 82.33
N THR A 87 100.09 -94.69 82.37
CA THR A 87 99.06 -95.16 81.45
C THR A 87 97.75 -94.41 81.69
N ARG A 88 97.34 -94.25 82.95
CA ARG A 88 96.15 -93.45 83.32
C ARG A 88 96.30 -91.98 82.92
N GLU A 89 97.46 -91.37 83.15
CA GLU A 89 97.74 -89.98 82.74
C GLU A 89 97.71 -89.82 81.21
N ALA A 90 98.28 -90.76 80.46
CA ALA A 90 98.23 -90.75 79.00
C ALA A 90 96.81 -90.97 78.47
N GLU A 91 96.02 -91.83 79.12
CA GLU A 91 94.63 -92.09 78.77
C GLU A 91 93.75 -90.87 79.07
N GLN A 92 93.96 -90.20 80.21
CA GLN A 92 93.32 -88.92 80.53
C GLN A 92 93.71 -87.82 79.54
N ALA A 93 95.00 -87.65 79.24
CA ALA A 93 95.46 -86.65 78.27
C ALA A 93 94.89 -86.90 76.87
N ARG A 94 94.72 -88.18 76.49
CA ARG A 94 94.04 -88.56 75.25
C ARG A 94 92.55 -88.16 75.30
N GLN A 95 91.84 -88.47 76.38
CA GLN A 95 90.44 -88.09 76.55
C GLN A 95 90.26 -86.55 76.53
N ASP A 96 91.14 -85.81 77.20
CA ASP A 96 91.13 -84.34 77.21
C ASP A 96 91.41 -83.77 75.80
N ALA A 97 92.35 -84.36 75.06
CA ALA A 97 92.62 -83.97 73.68
C ALA A 97 91.45 -84.29 72.73
N GLU A 98 90.79 -85.44 72.91
CA GLU A 98 89.57 -85.81 72.18
C GLU A 98 88.43 -84.83 72.50
N ALA A 99 88.24 -84.46 73.77
CA ALA A 99 87.25 -83.48 74.20
C ALA A 99 87.54 -82.08 73.63
N ALA A 100 88.79 -81.61 73.68
CA ALA A 100 89.20 -80.33 73.10
C ALA A 100 89.01 -80.30 71.58
N ALA A 101 89.34 -81.41 70.88
CA ALA A 101 89.08 -81.53 69.45
C ALA A 101 87.59 -81.52 69.12
N HIS A 102 86.75 -82.13 69.97
CA HIS A 102 85.29 -82.10 69.81
C HIS A 102 84.72 -80.69 70.00
N LEU A 103 85.17 -79.97 71.02
CA LEU A 103 84.78 -78.57 71.25
C LEU A 103 85.21 -77.67 70.10
N ALA A 104 86.47 -77.77 69.64
CA ALA A 104 86.97 -77.00 68.51
C ALA A 104 86.18 -77.27 67.22
N ARG A 105 85.75 -78.52 66.99
CA ARG A 105 84.87 -78.87 65.85
C ARG A 105 83.48 -78.25 66.01
N ALA A 106 82.89 -78.33 67.19
CA ALA A 106 81.58 -77.74 67.47
C ALA A 106 81.61 -76.21 67.28
N GLU A 107 82.63 -75.53 67.80
CA GLU A 107 82.83 -74.08 67.62
C GLU A 107 83.07 -73.71 66.15
N ALA A 108 83.82 -74.53 65.41
CA ALA A 108 84.04 -74.33 63.97
C ALA A 108 82.76 -74.53 63.15
N GLU A 109 81.94 -75.52 63.49
CA GLU A 109 80.62 -75.74 62.88
C GLU A 109 79.65 -74.60 63.19
N GLU A 110 79.62 -74.12 64.44
CA GLU A 110 78.79 -72.96 64.84
C GLU A 110 79.25 -71.69 64.12
N SER A 111 80.56 -71.46 64.02
CA SER A 111 81.13 -70.33 63.28
C SER A 111 80.83 -70.41 61.79
N ALA A 112 80.88 -71.62 61.20
CA ALA A 112 80.52 -71.84 59.80
C ALA A 112 79.05 -71.53 59.54
N ARG A 113 78.14 -72.01 60.42
CA ARG A 113 76.71 -71.69 60.34
C ARG A 113 76.44 -70.19 60.49
N ALA A 114 77.06 -69.53 61.48
CA ALA A 114 76.93 -68.09 61.66
C ALA A 114 77.44 -67.29 60.45
N ALA A 115 78.52 -67.76 59.80
CA ALA A 115 79.03 -67.15 58.57
C ALA A 115 78.11 -67.40 57.37
N GLU A 116 77.49 -68.57 57.26
CA GLU A 116 76.48 -68.87 56.25
C GLU A 116 75.23 -68.00 56.44
N ASP A 117 74.68 -67.93 57.64
CA ASP A 117 73.53 -67.07 57.99
C ASP A 117 73.83 -65.59 57.72
N ALA A 118 75.05 -65.13 58.01
CA ALA A 118 75.47 -63.76 57.70
C ALA A 118 75.55 -63.51 56.18
N ARG A 119 76.05 -64.50 55.41
CA ARG A 119 76.08 -64.42 53.94
C ARG A 119 74.69 -64.44 53.33
N GLU A 120 73.78 -65.26 53.86
CA GLU A 120 72.38 -65.31 53.41
C GLU A 120 71.66 -63.99 53.70
N ARG A 121 71.82 -63.43 54.92
CA ARG A 121 71.30 -62.09 55.24
C ARG A 121 71.89 -61.01 54.34
N ALA A 122 73.18 -61.07 54.02
CA ALA A 122 73.81 -60.13 53.10
C ALA A 122 73.26 -60.27 51.66
N ARG A 123 73.00 -61.50 51.19
CA ARG A 123 72.36 -61.75 49.88
C ARG A 123 70.92 -61.24 49.85
N ALA A 124 70.14 -61.50 50.90
CA ALA A 124 68.77 -61.01 51.03
C ALA A 124 68.73 -59.47 51.04
N ALA A 125 69.57 -58.82 51.85
CA ALA A 125 69.68 -57.37 51.89
C ALA A 125 70.11 -56.78 50.54
N LYS A 126 71.04 -57.43 49.83
CA LYS A 126 71.43 -57.02 48.48
C LYS A 126 70.28 -57.18 47.47
N ALA A 127 69.53 -58.26 47.55
CA ALA A 127 68.36 -58.49 46.69
C ALA A 127 67.28 -57.43 46.95
N GLU A 128 66.94 -57.17 48.22
CA GLU A 128 66.00 -56.10 48.60
C GLU A 128 66.47 -54.72 48.14
N ALA A 129 67.76 -54.40 48.31
CA ALA A 129 68.30 -53.12 47.83
C ALA A 129 68.21 -53.01 46.29
N SER A 130 68.50 -54.08 45.56
CA SER A 130 68.37 -54.10 44.10
C SER A 130 66.91 -53.96 43.65
N GLN A 131 65.97 -54.57 44.38
CA GLN A 131 64.55 -54.45 44.13
C GLN A 131 64.07 -53.02 44.36
N ARG A 132 64.43 -52.39 45.49
CA ARG A 132 64.08 -50.99 45.78
C ARG A 132 64.64 -50.02 44.72
N VAL A 133 65.86 -50.25 44.24
CA VAL A 133 66.43 -49.46 43.14
C VAL A 133 65.65 -49.67 41.84
N ALA A 134 65.25 -50.90 41.53
CA ALA A 134 64.44 -51.21 40.35
C ALA A 134 63.03 -50.60 40.41
N GLU A 135 62.37 -50.67 41.57
CA GLU A 135 61.08 -50.05 41.86
C GLU A 135 61.16 -48.52 41.73
N HIS A 136 62.14 -47.89 42.37
CA HIS A 136 62.33 -46.45 42.26
C HIS A 136 62.63 -46.00 40.82
N ALA A 137 63.44 -46.78 40.09
CA ALA A 137 63.68 -46.50 38.67
C ALA A 137 62.41 -46.66 37.81
N ALA A 138 61.52 -47.59 38.16
CA ALA A 138 60.22 -47.74 37.49
C ALA A 138 59.26 -46.59 37.82
N GLU A 139 59.22 -46.15 39.08
CA GLU A 139 58.47 -44.97 39.52
C GLU A 139 58.93 -43.71 38.79
N LEU A 140 60.24 -43.48 38.69
CA LEU A 140 60.81 -42.34 37.96
C LEU A 140 60.44 -42.37 36.47
N ARG A 141 60.51 -43.54 35.82
CA ARG A 141 60.08 -43.68 34.42
C ARG A 141 58.59 -43.41 34.25
N SER A 142 57.75 -43.89 35.16
CA SER A 142 56.31 -43.63 35.15
C SER A 142 56.01 -42.14 35.33
N ALA A 143 56.68 -41.49 36.29
CA ALA A 143 56.55 -40.05 36.51
C ALA A 143 57.05 -39.21 35.32
N GLN A 144 58.12 -39.67 34.65
CA GLN A 144 58.59 -39.02 33.41
C GLN A 144 57.58 -39.15 32.28
N ALA A 145 57.02 -40.35 32.07
CA ALA A 145 56.00 -40.58 31.05
C ALA A 145 54.75 -39.71 31.30
N THR A 146 54.26 -39.62 32.54
CA THR A 146 53.10 -38.77 32.85
C THR A 146 53.40 -37.28 32.65
N LEU A 147 54.62 -36.82 32.94
CA LEU A 147 55.03 -35.44 32.65
C LEU A 147 55.12 -35.16 31.15
N GLU A 148 55.57 -36.11 30.34
CA GLU A 148 55.61 -36.00 28.88
C GLU A 148 54.19 -35.96 28.30
N ASP A 149 53.28 -36.81 28.78
CA ASP A 149 51.86 -36.80 28.40
C ASP A 149 51.20 -35.46 28.72
N VAL A 150 51.41 -34.93 29.93
CA VAL A 150 50.87 -33.61 30.33
C VAL A 150 51.44 -32.49 29.46
N ARG A 151 52.72 -32.55 29.08
CA ARG A 151 53.32 -31.56 28.16
C ARG A 151 52.71 -31.65 26.76
N ALA A 152 52.51 -32.87 26.25
CA ALA A 152 51.88 -33.08 24.95
C ALA A 152 50.43 -32.55 24.94
N GLU A 153 49.66 -32.83 25.99
CA GLU A 153 48.30 -32.28 26.15
C GLU A 153 48.30 -30.75 26.26
N LEU A 154 49.25 -30.16 27.00
CA LEU A 154 49.38 -28.70 27.07
C LEU A 154 49.71 -28.07 25.72
N GLU A 155 50.62 -28.66 24.94
CA GLU A 155 50.94 -28.18 23.60
C GLU A 155 49.74 -28.34 22.64
N ARG A 156 48.99 -29.44 22.76
CA ARG A 156 47.75 -29.64 22.00
C ARG A 156 46.71 -28.58 22.34
N VAL A 157 46.45 -28.35 23.62
CA VAL A 157 45.49 -27.31 24.09
C VAL A 157 45.94 -25.92 23.65
N ARG A 158 47.25 -25.63 23.68
CA ARG A 158 47.80 -24.36 23.17
C ARG A 158 47.57 -24.21 21.67
N ALA A 159 47.80 -25.26 20.89
CA ALA A 159 47.56 -25.24 19.44
C ALA A 159 46.06 -25.07 19.11
N GLU A 160 45.18 -25.80 19.82
CA GLU A 160 43.73 -25.68 19.68
C GLU A 160 43.25 -24.28 20.07
N ALA A 161 43.76 -23.71 21.17
CA ALA A 161 43.45 -22.35 21.59
C ALA A 161 43.96 -21.31 20.57
N ALA A 162 45.17 -21.47 20.04
CA ALA A 162 45.70 -20.58 18.99
C ALA A 162 44.84 -20.64 17.72
N SER A 163 44.39 -21.83 17.31
CA SER A 163 43.48 -22.00 16.19
C SER A 163 42.12 -21.36 16.46
N ALA A 164 41.57 -21.50 17.67
CA ALA A 164 40.30 -20.88 18.06
C ALA A 164 40.40 -19.35 18.07
N VAL A 165 41.50 -18.78 18.57
CA VAL A 165 41.76 -17.35 18.55
C VAL A 165 41.89 -16.83 17.12
N ALA A 166 42.63 -17.54 16.25
CA ALA A 166 42.74 -17.17 14.84
C ALA A 166 41.37 -17.19 14.14
N ALA A 167 40.56 -18.22 14.38
CA ALA A 167 39.20 -18.31 13.83
C ALA A 167 38.29 -17.17 14.33
N ALA A 168 38.38 -16.82 15.62
CA ALA A 168 37.63 -15.70 16.19
C ALA A 168 38.06 -14.35 15.61
N GLN A 169 39.36 -14.15 15.37
CA GLN A 169 39.88 -12.93 14.73
C GLN A 169 39.41 -12.80 13.28
N GLU A 170 39.40 -13.88 12.51
CA GLU A 170 38.88 -13.88 11.14
C GLU A 170 37.35 -13.63 11.12
N GLN A 171 36.60 -14.22 12.06
CA GLN A 171 35.17 -13.91 12.20
C GLN A 171 34.93 -12.44 12.56
N ALA A 172 35.75 -11.85 13.43
CA ALA A 172 35.67 -10.44 13.77
C ALA A 172 35.97 -9.54 12.55
N ARG A 173 37.03 -9.86 11.78
CA ARG A 173 37.37 -9.15 10.53
C ARG A 173 36.22 -9.22 9.52
N ALA A 174 35.67 -10.39 9.27
CA ALA A 174 34.54 -10.56 8.35
C ALA A 174 33.28 -9.81 8.83
N ALA A 175 33.05 -9.73 10.14
CA ALA A 175 31.96 -8.95 10.72
C ALA A 175 32.18 -7.44 10.54
N ASP A 176 33.41 -6.96 10.74
CA ASP A 176 33.80 -5.56 10.54
C ASP A 176 33.71 -5.17 9.05
N GLU A 177 34.17 -6.03 8.13
CA GLU A 177 34.03 -5.82 6.68
C GLU A 177 32.55 -5.69 6.28
N ARG A 178 31.69 -6.62 6.72
CA ARG A 178 30.23 -6.49 6.49
C ARG A 178 29.63 -5.25 7.12
N ALA A 179 30.12 -4.82 8.28
CA ALA A 179 29.64 -3.60 8.92
C ALA A 179 30.04 -2.35 8.11
N GLN A 180 31.25 -2.34 7.54
CA GLN A 180 31.72 -1.29 6.62
C GLN A 180 30.92 -1.30 5.31
N GLU A 181 30.68 -2.45 4.71
CA GLU A 181 29.83 -2.60 3.52
C GLU A 181 28.43 -2.02 3.77
N ARG A 182 27.75 -2.43 4.85
CA ARG A 182 26.43 -1.86 5.21
C ARG A 182 26.48 -0.37 5.53
N ALA A 183 27.60 0.15 6.02
CA ALA A 183 27.75 1.58 6.24
C ALA A 183 27.90 2.34 4.90
N ALA A 184 28.63 1.77 3.94
CA ALA A 184 28.77 2.30 2.59
C ALA A 184 27.43 2.24 1.83
N GLU A 185 26.73 1.11 1.86
CA GLU A 185 25.39 0.94 1.28
C GLU A 185 24.41 1.99 1.83
N ARG A 186 24.32 2.13 3.16
CA ARG A 186 23.49 3.17 3.79
C ARG A 186 23.94 4.60 3.43
N GLY A 187 25.23 4.80 3.15
CA GLY A 187 25.76 6.07 2.66
C GLY A 187 25.24 6.40 1.26
N GLU A 188 25.30 5.43 0.34
CA GLU A 188 24.77 5.58 -1.03
C GLU A 188 23.24 5.68 -1.07
N GLU A 189 22.53 4.92 -0.23
CA GLU A 189 21.08 5.06 -0.05
C GLU A 189 20.71 6.47 0.42
N ARG A 190 21.43 7.02 1.40
CA ARG A 190 21.21 8.39 1.89
C ARG A 190 21.49 9.44 0.82
N LYS A 191 22.57 9.29 0.04
CA LYS A 191 22.86 10.18 -1.08
C LYS A 191 21.75 10.13 -2.13
N SER A 192 21.30 8.94 -2.48
CA SER A 192 20.21 8.74 -3.46
C SER A 192 18.89 9.33 -2.95
N ALA A 193 18.56 9.11 -1.68
CA ALA A 193 17.38 9.70 -1.05
C ALA A 193 17.47 11.22 -0.97
N GLN A 194 18.65 11.77 -0.67
CA GLN A 194 18.88 13.21 -0.67
C GLN A 194 18.72 13.80 -2.07
N GLN A 195 19.28 13.17 -3.09
CA GLN A 195 19.11 13.60 -4.48
C GLN A 195 17.64 13.59 -4.89
N ALA A 196 16.90 12.53 -4.57
CA ALA A 196 15.46 12.46 -4.85
C ALA A 196 14.67 13.57 -4.14
N LEU A 197 15.04 13.93 -2.90
CA LEU A 197 14.43 15.05 -2.20
C LEU A 197 14.77 16.40 -2.83
N GLU A 198 16.00 16.59 -3.31
CA GLU A 198 16.42 17.79 -4.03
C GLU A 198 15.69 17.92 -5.38
N ASP A 199 15.52 16.81 -6.10
CA ASP A 199 14.77 16.76 -7.36
C ASP A 199 13.29 17.13 -7.13
N VAL A 200 12.64 16.56 -6.11
CA VAL A 200 11.25 16.91 -5.74
C VAL A 200 11.12 18.37 -5.33
N ARG A 201 12.11 18.94 -4.61
CA ARG A 201 12.11 20.37 -4.27
C ARG A 201 12.22 21.23 -5.53
N ALA A 202 13.09 20.88 -6.45
CA ALA A 202 13.24 21.59 -7.72
C ALA A 202 11.96 21.50 -8.57
N GLU A 203 11.29 20.35 -8.60
CA GLU A 203 9.98 20.20 -9.26
C GLU A 203 8.90 21.07 -8.60
N LEU A 204 8.83 21.09 -7.27
CA LEU A 204 7.90 21.96 -6.55
C LEU A 204 8.16 23.44 -6.80
N GLU A 205 9.43 23.86 -6.91
CA GLU A 205 9.78 25.23 -7.28
C GLU A 205 9.34 25.56 -8.70
N ARG A 206 9.54 24.64 -9.67
CA ARG A 206 9.04 24.81 -11.05
C ARG A 206 7.51 24.91 -11.09
N VAL A 207 6.80 23.98 -10.46
CA VAL A 207 5.32 24.00 -10.40
C VAL A 207 4.81 25.28 -9.74
N ARG A 208 5.48 25.78 -8.70
CA ARG A 208 5.13 27.07 -8.09
C ARG A 208 5.34 28.22 -9.06
N ALA A 209 6.47 28.26 -9.77
CA ALA A 209 6.75 29.28 -10.77
C ALA A 209 5.71 29.25 -11.90
N ASP A 210 5.41 28.07 -12.43
CA ASP A 210 4.41 27.88 -13.48
C ASP A 210 3.02 28.31 -12.99
N ALA A 211 2.59 27.90 -11.80
CA ALA A 211 1.33 28.33 -11.21
C ALA A 211 1.26 29.85 -11.01
N THR A 212 2.36 30.50 -10.58
CA THR A 212 2.40 31.96 -10.47
C THR A 212 2.30 32.65 -11.84
N ALA A 213 2.92 32.07 -12.88
CA ALA A 213 2.84 32.58 -14.24
C ALA A 213 1.43 32.41 -14.82
N GLU A 214 0.78 31.25 -14.59
CA GLU A 214 -0.61 31.00 -14.99
C GLU A 214 -1.58 31.95 -14.29
N VAL A 215 -1.42 32.19 -12.98
CA VAL A 215 -2.24 33.15 -12.24
C VAL A 215 -2.04 34.57 -12.77
N ALA A 216 -0.80 34.98 -13.04
CA ALA A 216 -0.52 36.29 -13.64
C ALA A 216 -1.15 36.42 -15.04
N ALA A 217 -1.04 35.39 -15.87
CA ALA A 217 -1.66 35.37 -17.19
C ALA A 217 -3.19 35.44 -17.12
N ALA A 218 -3.82 34.70 -16.19
CA ALA A 218 -5.26 34.75 -15.97
C ALA A 218 -5.72 36.12 -15.46
N GLN A 219 -4.95 36.77 -14.59
CA GLN A 219 -5.22 38.13 -14.12
C GLN A 219 -5.15 39.16 -15.25
N GLU A 220 -4.14 39.06 -16.12
CA GLU A 220 -4.04 39.94 -17.30
C GLU A 220 -5.19 39.69 -18.30
N GLN A 221 -5.59 38.44 -18.51
CA GLN A 221 -6.78 38.12 -19.33
C GLN A 221 -8.06 38.70 -18.71
N ALA A 222 -8.23 38.62 -17.40
CA ALA A 222 -9.36 39.21 -16.70
C ALA A 222 -9.37 40.73 -16.84
N ARG A 223 -8.22 41.40 -16.65
CA ARG A 223 -8.07 42.85 -16.87
C ARG A 223 -8.43 43.25 -18.30
N ALA A 224 -7.90 42.54 -19.30
CA ALA A 224 -8.23 42.80 -20.70
C ALA A 224 -9.72 42.58 -21.01
N ALA A 225 -10.36 41.59 -20.38
CA ALA A 225 -11.79 41.36 -20.53
C ALA A 225 -12.63 42.47 -19.87
N ASP A 226 -12.21 42.96 -18.70
CA ASP A 226 -12.84 44.09 -18.00
C ASP A 226 -12.69 45.38 -18.82
N GLU A 227 -11.50 45.69 -19.33
CA GLU A 227 -11.27 46.83 -20.23
C GLU A 227 -12.16 46.75 -21.48
N ARG A 228 -12.31 45.55 -22.07
CA ARG A 228 -13.22 45.31 -23.21
C ARG A 228 -14.69 45.49 -22.83
N ALA A 229 -15.07 45.14 -21.61
CA ALA A 229 -16.42 45.33 -21.11
C ALA A 229 -16.72 46.82 -20.88
N GLU A 230 -15.77 47.56 -20.28
CA GLU A 230 -15.85 49.02 -20.11
C GLU A 230 -15.92 49.75 -21.46
N GLN A 231 -15.08 49.36 -22.43
CA GLN A 231 -15.15 49.90 -23.80
C GLN A 231 -16.54 49.69 -24.40
N ARG A 232 -17.11 48.48 -24.32
CA ARG A 232 -18.47 48.20 -24.83
C ARG A 232 -19.55 48.97 -24.09
N LEU A 233 -19.39 49.22 -22.80
CA LEU A 233 -20.33 50.06 -22.03
C LEU A 233 -20.23 51.53 -22.49
N GLY A 234 -19.02 52.02 -22.75
CA GLY A 234 -18.77 53.33 -23.34
C GLY A 234 -19.40 53.47 -24.72
N GLU A 235 -19.11 52.54 -25.64
CA GLU A 235 -19.70 52.50 -26.99
C GLU A 235 -21.22 52.47 -26.93
N ARG A 236 -21.82 51.63 -26.07
CA ARG A 236 -23.28 51.59 -25.89
C ARG A 236 -23.85 52.89 -25.31
N ALA A 237 -23.10 53.58 -24.45
CA ALA A 237 -23.52 54.87 -23.90
C ALA A 237 -23.47 55.95 -24.98
N GLU A 238 -22.45 55.96 -25.82
CA GLU A 238 -22.34 56.85 -26.99
C GLU A 238 -23.44 56.57 -28.01
N GLU A 239 -23.68 55.30 -28.38
CA GLU A 239 -24.78 54.89 -29.25
C GLU A 239 -26.15 55.33 -28.69
N ARG A 240 -26.37 55.17 -27.38
CA ARG A 240 -27.58 55.66 -26.70
C ARG A 240 -27.68 57.18 -26.75
N GLY A 241 -26.57 57.89 -26.57
CA GLY A 241 -26.52 59.35 -26.69
C GLY A 241 -26.91 59.82 -28.09
N VAL A 242 -26.32 59.20 -29.14
CA VAL A 242 -26.65 59.49 -30.53
C VAL A 242 -28.11 59.16 -30.84
N ALA A 243 -28.60 58.00 -30.39
CA ALA A 243 -30.00 57.60 -30.59
C ALA A 243 -30.97 58.55 -29.86
N GLN A 244 -30.62 59.00 -28.65
CA GLN A 244 -31.42 59.95 -27.90
C GLN A 244 -31.45 61.33 -28.58
N GLN A 245 -30.31 61.81 -29.09
CA GLN A 245 -30.24 63.04 -29.86
C GLN A 245 -31.10 62.95 -31.14
N ALA A 246 -31.04 61.83 -31.87
CA ALA A 246 -31.88 61.62 -33.05
C ALA A 246 -33.39 61.59 -32.71
N LEU A 247 -33.75 61.07 -31.53
CA LEU A 247 -35.13 61.13 -31.04
C LEU A 247 -35.57 62.55 -30.65
N GLU A 248 -34.67 63.35 -30.07
CA GLU A 248 -34.93 64.75 -29.74
C GLU A 248 -35.07 65.60 -31.01
N GLU A 249 -34.23 65.38 -32.02
CA GLU A 249 -34.35 65.97 -33.35
C GLU A 249 -35.67 65.58 -34.01
N LEU A 250 -36.03 64.29 -34.05
CA LEU A 250 -37.30 63.82 -34.59
C LEU A 250 -38.50 64.42 -33.85
N ARG A 251 -38.40 64.58 -32.52
CA ARG A 251 -39.45 65.23 -31.73
C ARG A 251 -39.58 66.70 -32.08
N GLY A 252 -38.47 67.42 -32.24
CA GLY A 252 -38.44 68.79 -32.74
C GLY A 252 -39.07 68.91 -34.12
N ASP A 253 -38.73 68.01 -35.05
CA ASP A 253 -39.31 67.95 -36.39
C ASP A 253 -40.81 67.69 -36.36
N VAL A 254 -41.29 66.80 -35.47
CA VAL A 254 -42.73 66.53 -35.29
C VAL A 254 -43.45 67.75 -34.69
N GLU A 255 -42.83 68.46 -33.74
CA GLU A 255 -43.37 69.68 -33.17
C GLU A 255 -43.44 70.80 -34.21
N GLN A 256 -42.41 70.94 -35.06
CA GLN A 256 -42.39 71.87 -36.19
C GLN A 256 -43.45 71.49 -37.24
N LEU A 257 -43.56 70.22 -37.63
CA LEU A 257 -44.58 69.73 -38.54
C LEU A 257 -45.99 69.99 -37.99
N ARG A 258 -46.20 69.84 -36.68
CA ARG A 258 -47.46 70.19 -36.02
C ARG A 258 -47.73 71.69 -36.14
N ALA A 259 -46.76 72.55 -35.86
CA ALA A 259 -46.90 73.99 -36.01
C ALA A 259 -47.19 74.42 -37.45
N ASP A 260 -46.49 73.83 -38.43
CA ASP A 260 -46.69 74.11 -39.85
C ASP A 260 -48.05 73.59 -40.33
N SER A 261 -48.48 72.42 -39.85
CA SER A 261 -49.80 71.87 -40.16
C SER A 261 -50.94 72.69 -39.55
N THR A 262 -50.79 73.19 -38.32
CA THR A 262 -51.81 74.07 -37.72
C THR A 262 -51.85 75.42 -38.43
N ALA A 263 -50.70 75.97 -38.81
CA ALA A 263 -50.63 77.17 -39.65
C ALA A 263 -51.26 76.95 -41.03
N ALA A 264 -51.01 75.80 -41.67
CA ALA A 264 -51.60 75.45 -42.96
C ALA A 264 -53.13 75.25 -42.87
N VAL A 265 -53.62 74.61 -41.81
CA VAL A 265 -55.06 74.45 -41.54
C VAL A 265 -55.70 75.82 -41.27
N ALA A 266 -55.08 76.68 -40.47
CA ALA A 266 -55.58 78.04 -40.24
C ALA A 266 -55.60 78.87 -41.55
N ALA A 267 -54.57 78.75 -42.39
CA ALA A 267 -54.53 79.40 -43.69
C ALA A 267 -55.55 78.82 -44.69
N ALA A 268 -55.86 77.52 -44.63
CA ALA A 268 -56.89 76.88 -45.42
C ALA A 268 -58.30 77.29 -44.95
N GLN A 269 -58.52 77.37 -43.64
CA GLN A 269 -59.76 77.86 -43.04
C GLN A 269 -59.99 79.33 -43.39
N GLY A 270 -58.97 80.20 -43.29
CA GLY A 270 -59.07 81.59 -43.71
C GLY A 270 -59.38 81.76 -45.21
N ARG A 271 -58.82 80.90 -46.07
CA ARG A 271 -59.17 80.87 -47.51
C ARG A 271 -60.60 80.40 -47.74
N ALA A 272 -61.04 79.34 -47.07
CA ALA A 272 -62.40 78.82 -47.18
C ALA A 272 -63.43 79.83 -46.66
N GLU A 273 -63.17 80.51 -45.55
CA GLU A 273 -64.02 81.59 -45.03
C GLU A 273 -64.08 82.78 -46.00
N GLY A 274 -62.95 83.15 -46.62
CA GLY A 274 -62.89 84.17 -47.67
C GLY A 274 -63.70 83.80 -48.91
N GLU A 275 -63.61 82.55 -49.37
CA GLU A 275 -64.39 82.03 -50.50
C GLU A 275 -65.89 81.94 -50.17
N VAL A 276 -66.26 81.52 -48.96
CA VAL A 276 -67.65 81.50 -48.49
C VAL A 276 -68.21 82.92 -48.39
N ALA A 277 -67.43 83.89 -47.92
CA ALA A 277 -67.84 85.30 -47.89
C ALA A 277 -68.03 85.86 -49.31
N ALA A 278 -67.12 85.53 -50.24
CA ALA A 278 -67.23 85.91 -51.64
C ALA A 278 -68.47 85.27 -52.32
N ALA A 279 -68.75 83.99 -52.04
CA ALA A 279 -69.92 83.28 -52.55
C ALA A 279 -71.24 83.88 -52.01
N LYS A 280 -71.29 84.23 -50.71
CA LYS A 280 -72.45 84.91 -50.11
C LYS A 280 -72.67 86.31 -50.71
N ALA A 281 -71.61 87.06 -50.98
CA ALA A 281 -71.70 88.37 -51.63
C ALA A 281 -72.18 88.23 -53.10
N ALA A 282 -71.73 87.21 -53.83
CA ALA A 282 -72.21 86.92 -55.18
C ALA A 282 -73.69 86.50 -55.18
N GLN A 283 -74.12 85.67 -54.21
CA GLN A 283 -75.51 85.28 -54.04
C GLN A 283 -76.42 86.47 -53.70
N ALA A 284 -75.97 87.40 -52.87
CA ALA A 284 -76.71 88.61 -52.55
C ALA A 284 -76.90 89.53 -53.78
N ARG A 285 -75.86 89.65 -54.62
CA ARG A 285 -75.96 90.38 -55.90
C ARG A 285 -76.93 89.72 -56.87
N ALA A 286 -76.85 88.39 -57.02
CA ALA A 286 -77.77 87.65 -57.88
C ALA A 286 -79.25 87.76 -57.42
N ARG A 287 -79.51 87.83 -56.11
CA ARG A 287 -80.85 88.10 -55.57
C ARG A 287 -81.33 89.52 -55.86
N ALA A 288 -80.47 90.53 -55.70
CA ALA A 288 -80.80 91.92 -56.03
C ALA A 288 -81.10 92.10 -57.53
N ASP A 289 -80.37 91.41 -58.40
CA ASP A 289 -80.61 91.42 -59.85
C ASP A 289 -81.93 90.72 -60.22
N ALA A 290 -82.25 89.60 -59.55
CA ALA A 290 -83.53 88.90 -59.72
C ALA A 290 -84.72 89.75 -59.24
N ASP A 291 -84.60 90.44 -58.09
CA ASP A 291 -85.64 91.31 -57.56
C ASP A 291 -85.89 92.53 -58.48
N ASN A 292 -84.84 93.09 -59.07
CA ASN A 292 -84.95 94.15 -60.08
C ASN A 292 -85.62 93.66 -61.38
N ALA A 293 -85.36 92.42 -61.81
CA ALA A 293 -86.03 91.84 -62.98
C ALA A 293 -87.52 91.59 -62.72
N ILE A 294 -87.88 91.15 -61.51
CA ILE A 294 -89.29 90.95 -61.10
C ILE A 294 -90.03 92.30 -61.01
N ALA A 295 -89.40 93.36 -60.54
CA ALA A 295 -90.00 94.70 -60.49
C ALA A 295 -90.33 95.23 -61.91
N ARG A 296 -89.40 95.08 -62.86
CA ARG A 296 -89.62 95.48 -64.27
C ARG A 296 -90.74 94.68 -64.94
N ALA A 297 -90.81 93.38 -64.68
CA ALA A 297 -91.87 92.52 -65.19
C ALA A 297 -93.26 92.93 -64.63
N ARG A 298 -93.34 93.40 -63.39
CA ARG A 298 -94.59 93.89 -62.78
C ARG A 298 -95.05 95.22 -63.40
N GLU A 299 -94.14 96.15 -63.69
CA GLU A 299 -94.47 97.39 -64.42
C GLU A 299 -94.95 97.14 -65.87
N GLU A 300 -94.41 96.12 -66.55
CA GLU A 300 -94.91 95.68 -67.87
C GLU A 300 -96.31 95.09 -67.79
N VAL A 301 -96.59 94.25 -66.78
CA VAL A 301 -97.90 93.64 -66.56
C VAL A 301 -98.97 94.68 -66.24
N ASP A 302 -98.65 95.71 -65.45
CA ASP A 302 -99.62 96.75 -65.09
C ASP A 302 -99.94 97.69 -66.27
N ARG A 303 -98.97 97.92 -67.17
CA ARG A 303 -99.17 98.65 -68.43
C ARG A 303 -100.07 97.86 -69.40
N VAL A 304 -99.85 96.56 -69.55
CA VAL A 304 -100.69 95.68 -70.38
C VAL A 304 -102.11 95.55 -69.80
N ARG A 305 -102.28 95.57 -68.48
CA ARG A 305 -103.59 95.59 -67.82
C ARG A 305 -104.38 96.88 -68.04
N ALA A 306 -103.72 98.03 -68.10
CA ALA A 306 -104.37 99.31 -68.39
C ALA A 306 -104.85 99.40 -69.85
N GLU A 307 -104.08 98.88 -70.81
CA GLU A 307 -104.44 98.85 -72.23
C GLU A 307 -105.55 97.84 -72.54
N SER A 308 -105.56 96.68 -71.86
CA SER A 308 -106.61 95.66 -72.01
C SER A 308 -107.94 96.03 -71.35
N ALA A 309 -107.93 96.80 -70.25
CA ALA A 309 -109.16 97.31 -69.62
C ALA A 309 -109.94 98.30 -70.52
N ALA A 310 -109.26 99.07 -71.36
CA ALA A 310 -109.89 99.98 -72.31
C ALA A 310 -110.50 99.25 -73.53
N GLN A 311 -109.91 98.12 -73.95
CA GLN A 311 -110.42 97.31 -75.07
C GLN A 311 -111.60 96.38 -74.67
N VAL A 312 -111.67 95.97 -73.41
CA VAL A 312 -112.75 95.09 -72.89
C VAL A 312 -114.05 95.84 -72.60
N ALA A 313 -114.01 97.15 -72.34
CA ALA A 313 -115.22 97.97 -72.17
C ALA A 313 -115.99 98.18 -73.49
N ALA A 314 -115.29 98.28 -74.62
CA ALA A 314 -115.90 98.45 -75.94
C ALA A 314 -116.49 97.14 -76.52
N ALA A 315 -115.98 95.97 -76.11
CA ALA A 315 -116.43 94.67 -76.60
C ALA A 315 -117.60 94.06 -75.78
N ARG A 316 -117.93 94.62 -74.61
CA ARG A 316 -119.02 94.13 -73.74
C ARG A 316 -120.42 94.61 -74.16
N GLU A 317 -120.52 95.69 -74.93
CA GLU A 317 -121.81 96.23 -75.41
C GLU A 317 -122.36 95.42 -76.62
N ASP A 318 -121.50 94.76 -77.39
CA ASP A 318 -121.88 93.92 -78.55
C ASP A 318 -122.14 92.43 -78.21
N ALA A 319 -121.67 91.94 -77.05
CA ALA A 319 -121.71 90.51 -76.69
C ALA A 319 -122.96 90.07 -75.92
N GLU A 320 -123.74 91.00 -75.35
CA GLU A 320 -124.98 90.68 -74.61
C GLU A 320 -126.15 90.29 -75.53
N GLN A 321 -126.06 90.55 -76.85
CA GLN A 321 -127.08 90.14 -77.81
C GLN A 321 -126.94 88.69 -78.31
N ALA A 322 -125.85 87.96 -78.00
CA ALA A 322 -125.54 86.67 -78.62
C ALA A 322 -125.62 85.41 -77.71
N VAL A 323 -125.59 85.52 -76.38
CA VAL A 323 -125.36 84.35 -75.49
C VAL A 323 -126.66 83.72 -74.93
N THR A 324 -127.83 84.28 -75.25
CA THR A 324 -129.13 83.63 -75.04
C THR A 324 -129.31 82.33 -75.85
N ALA A 325 -128.39 82.00 -76.76
CA ALA A 325 -128.49 80.84 -77.66
C ALA A 325 -127.67 79.59 -77.26
N MET A 326 -126.72 79.65 -76.31
CA MET A 326 -125.72 78.56 -76.11
C MET A 326 -125.80 77.89 -74.73
N ARG A 327 -127.03 77.64 -74.25
CA ARG A 327 -127.34 77.02 -72.96
C ARG A 327 -127.92 75.59 -73.07
N ALA A 328 -127.55 74.83 -74.10
CA ALA A 328 -128.24 73.56 -74.41
C ALA A 328 -127.37 72.31 -74.57
N ALA A 329 -126.09 72.27 -74.18
CA ALA A 329 -125.35 71.00 -74.24
C ALA A 329 -124.17 70.92 -73.26
N GLN A 330 -124.13 69.84 -72.48
CA GLN A 330 -122.96 69.21 -71.83
C GLN A 330 -122.54 69.80 -70.48
N ASP A 331 -122.74 69.18 -69.31
CA ASP A 331 -123.17 67.84 -68.88
C ASP A 331 -122.51 66.64 -69.58
N ASP A 332 -121.27 66.31 -69.19
CA ASP A 332 -120.83 64.92 -68.93
C ASP A 332 -119.38 64.82 -68.39
N ALA A 333 -119.15 63.90 -67.46
CA ALA A 333 -117.84 63.38 -67.03
C ALA A 333 -117.05 64.15 -65.96
N ALA A 334 -117.55 63.97 -64.73
CA ALA A 334 -116.71 63.78 -63.55
C ALA A 334 -116.10 62.37 -63.51
N GLN A 335 -115.09 62.19 -62.63
CA GLN A 335 -114.54 60.95 -62.00
C GLN A 335 -113.22 60.36 -62.52
N ALA A 336 -112.19 60.40 -61.66
CA ALA A 336 -111.62 59.24 -60.91
C ALA A 336 -110.17 59.57 -60.46
N ARG A 337 -109.91 59.88 -59.18
CA ARG A 337 -109.55 58.94 -58.09
C ARG A 337 -108.21 58.21 -58.34
N ALA A 338 -107.12 58.42 -57.59
CA ALA A 338 -106.87 57.97 -56.19
C ALA A 338 -107.09 56.44 -56.06
N GLU A 339 -106.23 55.55 -55.57
CA GLU A 339 -105.30 55.48 -54.42
C GLU A 339 -104.74 54.02 -54.34
N ALA A 340 -103.64 53.75 -53.58
CA ALA A 340 -103.36 52.54 -52.75
C ALA A 340 -101.83 52.34 -52.52
N GLU A 341 -101.22 52.63 -51.36
CA GLU A 341 -101.07 51.78 -50.14
C GLU A 341 -100.30 50.46 -50.37
N GLN A 342 -99.08 50.17 -49.84
CA GLN A 342 -98.51 50.18 -48.47
C GLN A 342 -98.98 49.00 -47.59
N THR A 343 -98.06 48.33 -46.83
CA THR A 343 -98.21 47.71 -45.45
C THR A 343 -97.69 46.25 -45.28
N ARG A 344 -96.55 45.95 -44.60
CA ARG A 344 -96.27 45.61 -43.13
C ARG A 344 -96.03 44.08 -42.90
N LEU A 345 -94.96 43.57 -42.25
CA LEU A 345 -94.44 43.54 -40.84
C LEU A 345 -94.91 42.34 -39.95
N PHE A 346 -93.94 41.76 -39.18
CA PHE A 346 -93.99 40.95 -37.92
C PHE A 346 -94.51 39.48 -37.96
N ASP A 347 -94.03 38.45 -37.23
CA ASP A 347 -93.06 38.23 -36.12
C ASP A 347 -92.85 36.69 -35.90
N ALA A 348 -91.74 36.22 -35.29
CA ALA A 348 -91.65 35.10 -34.30
C ALA A 348 -90.25 34.41 -34.14
N ALA A 349 -89.67 34.58 -32.94
CA ALA A 349 -88.89 33.65 -32.10
C ALA A 349 -87.90 32.61 -32.70
N GLY A 350 -86.61 32.76 -32.33
CA GLY A 350 -85.60 31.70 -32.35
C GLY A 350 -84.26 32.21 -32.85
N GLU A 351 -83.42 32.77 -31.96
CA GLU A 351 -82.11 33.28 -32.38
C GLU A 351 -81.21 32.19 -32.98
N PRO A 352 -80.72 32.35 -34.22
CA PRO A 352 -79.55 31.61 -34.65
C PRO A 352 -78.35 32.31 -34.02
N ARG A 353 -77.63 31.62 -33.12
CA ARG A 353 -76.28 32.05 -32.74
C ARG A 353 -75.39 31.94 -33.97
N LEU A 354 -75.37 32.99 -34.78
CA LEU A 354 -74.34 33.25 -35.75
C LEU A 354 -73.03 33.34 -34.96
N LEU A 355 -72.20 32.30 -35.06
CA LEU A 355 -70.82 32.33 -34.56
C LEU A 355 -70.06 33.37 -35.38
N SER A 356 -70.14 34.63 -34.94
CA SER A 356 -69.45 35.73 -35.58
C SER A 356 -67.94 35.56 -35.35
N ILE A 357 -67.16 35.53 -36.44
CA ILE A 357 -65.70 35.60 -36.34
C ILE A 357 -65.37 36.91 -35.63
N PRO A 358 -64.64 36.89 -34.49
CA PRO A 358 -64.32 38.11 -33.77
C PRO A 358 -63.48 39.03 -34.67
N LEU A 359 -63.92 40.29 -34.80
CA LEU A 359 -63.17 41.33 -35.51
C LEU A 359 -62.16 41.95 -34.53
N PRO A 360 -60.85 41.93 -34.85
CA PRO A 360 -59.85 42.58 -34.01
C PRO A 360 -60.00 44.11 -34.04
N ALA A 361 -59.63 44.74 -32.93
CA ALA A 361 -59.47 46.19 -32.85
C ALA A 361 -58.44 46.65 -33.92
N ALA A 362 -58.55 47.89 -34.40
CA ALA A 362 -57.77 48.39 -35.54
C ALA A 362 -56.24 48.26 -35.32
N GLU A 363 -55.82 48.34 -34.06
CA GLU A 363 -54.44 48.28 -33.58
C GLU A 363 -53.85 46.87 -33.59
N LEU A 364 -54.71 45.84 -33.63
CA LEU A 364 -54.31 44.43 -33.60
C LEU A 364 -54.29 43.79 -34.99
N ARG A 365 -54.98 44.38 -35.98
CA ARG A 365 -55.17 43.82 -37.35
C ARG A 365 -53.88 43.44 -38.06
N SER A 366 -52.78 44.16 -37.83
CA SER A 366 -51.48 43.86 -38.45
C SER A 366 -50.85 42.56 -37.96
N HIS A 367 -51.34 41.99 -36.85
CA HIS A 367 -50.76 40.82 -36.20
C HIS A 367 -51.76 39.68 -35.97
N THR A 368 -53.01 39.82 -36.43
CA THR A 368 -54.07 38.82 -36.26
C THR A 368 -54.40 38.03 -37.53
N GLY A 369 -53.83 38.39 -38.68
CA GLY A 369 -54.18 37.79 -39.97
C GLY A 369 -54.14 36.25 -39.98
N ALA A 370 -53.10 35.65 -39.40
CA ALA A 370 -53.00 34.18 -39.35
C ALA A 370 -54.03 33.51 -38.41
N ILE A 371 -54.46 34.21 -37.35
CA ILE A 371 -55.56 33.77 -36.45
C ILE A 371 -56.90 33.88 -37.18
N GLU A 372 -57.10 34.97 -37.93
CA GLU A 372 -58.30 35.18 -38.76
C GLU A 372 -58.41 34.15 -39.89
N ASP A 373 -57.30 33.82 -40.55
CA ASP A 373 -57.23 32.81 -41.60
C ASP A 373 -57.57 31.40 -41.05
N ALA A 374 -57.12 31.07 -39.84
CA ALA A 374 -57.45 29.80 -39.19
C ALA A 374 -58.94 29.72 -38.79
N LEU A 375 -59.50 30.82 -38.28
CA LEU A 375 -60.93 30.93 -37.96
C LEU A 375 -61.81 30.87 -39.22
N ALA A 376 -61.38 31.52 -40.30
CA ALA A 376 -62.05 31.49 -41.59
C ALA A 376 -62.00 30.09 -42.20
N GLY A 377 -60.85 29.42 -42.19
CA GLY A 377 -60.71 28.05 -42.69
C GLY A 377 -61.60 27.05 -41.94
N ALA A 378 -61.69 27.16 -40.62
CA ALA A 378 -62.59 26.32 -39.82
C ALA A 378 -64.08 26.64 -40.11
N ARG A 379 -64.44 27.91 -40.29
CA ARG A 379 -65.80 28.31 -40.67
C ARG A 379 -66.18 27.81 -42.06
N ASP A 380 -65.27 27.87 -43.02
CA ASP A 380 -65.52 27.43 -44.39
C ASP A 380 -65.69 25.91 -44.45
N LEU A 381 -64.94 25.17 -43.63
CA LEU A 381 -65.14 23.72 -43.44
C LEU A 381 -66.49 23.42 -42.76
N ASP A 382 -66.85 24.14 -41.70
CA ASP A 382 -68.15 24.04 -41.03
C ASP A 382 -69.30 24.28 -42.04
N TYR A 383 -69.24 25.36 -42.81
CA TYR A 383 -70.22 25.67 -43.85
C TYR A 383 -70.29 24.62 -44.96
N ALA A 384 -69.14 24.07 -45.39
CA ALA A 384 -69.10 22.99 -46.37
C ALA A 384 -69.74 21.69 -45.85
N LEU A 385 -69.63 21.41 -44.55
CA LEU A 385 -70.27 20.25 -43.91
C LEU A 385 -71.76 20.50 -43.65
N GLU A 386 -72.16 21.72 -43.29
CA GLU A 386 -73.57 22.09 -43.15
C GLU A 386 -74.31 22.07 -44.48
N SER A 387 -73.69 22.57 -45.55
CA SER A 387 -74.24 22.45 -46.90
C SER A 387 -74.35 20.99 -47.33
N ALA A 388 -73.36 20.14 -47.02
CA ALA A 388 -73.45 18.69 -47.24
C ALA A 388 -74.60 18.02 -46.46
N LEU A 389 -74.96 18.54 -45.28
CA LEU A 389 -76.10 18.07 -44.49
C LEU A 389 -77.45 18.60 -45.01
N ALA A 390 -77.47 19.79 -45.61
CA ALA A 390 -78.66 20.44 -46.13
C ALA A 390 -79.09 19.95 -47.52
N VAL A 391 -78.22 19.24 -48.25
CA VAL A 391 -78.57 18.63 -49.53
C VAL A 391 -79.52 17.44 -49.31
N GLU A 392 -80.74 17.56 -49.83
CA GLU A 392 -81.68 16.45 -50.01
C GLU A 392 -81.37 15.74 -51.34
N ASP A 393 -81.32 14.40 -51.30
CA ASP A 393 -81.18 13.44 -52.40
C ASP A 393 -80.56 13.94 -53.75
N GLY A 394 -79.29 13.57 -53.99
CA GLY A 394 -78.77 13.38 -55.36
C GLY A 394 -77.72 14.38 -55.87
N GLN A 395 -77.35 15.43 -55.13
CA GLN A 395 -76.17 16.25 -55.48
C GLN A 395 -74.92 15.75 -54.75
N ALA A 396 -73.89 15.41 -55.52
CA ALA A 396 -72.61 14.96 -55.00
C ALA A 396 -71.91 16.12 -54.26
N VAL A 397 -71.74 15.95 -52.95
CA VAL A 397 -70.88 16.80 -52.13
C VAL A 397 -69.47 16.78 -52.72
N ASP A 398 -68.85 17.96 -52.89
CA ASP A 398 -67.48 18.06 -53.39
C ASP A 398 -66.48 17.56 -52.34
N ALA A 399 -66.31 16.24 -52.33
CA ALA A 399 -65.45 15.51 -51.40
C ALA A 399 -63.99 15.95 -51.48
N GLN A 400 -63.53 16.44 -52.63
CA GLN A 400 -62.17 16.94 -52.81
C GLN A 400 -61.99 18.29 -52.11
N THR A 401 -62.96 19.19 -52.26
CA THR A 401 -62.96 20.49 -51.58
C THR A 401 -63.03 20.32 -50.05
N ILE A 402 -63.91 19.45 -49.52
CA ILE A 402 -63.96 19.20 -48.07
C ILE A 402 -62.65 18.60 -47.55
N ARG A 403 -62.03 17.68 -48.29
CA ARG A 403 -60.73 17.09 -47.91
C ARG A 403 -59.60 18.12 -47.91
N ALA A 404 -59.59 19.03 -48.91
CA ALA A 404 -58.61 20.11 -48.98
C ALA A 404 -58.80 21.14 -47.85
N LEU A 405 -60.05 21.47 -47.51
CA LEU A 405 -60.38 22.33 -46.37
C LEU A 405 -59.97 21.68 -45.04
N ALA A 406 -60.24 20.39 -44.84
CA ALA A 406 -59.82 19.65 -43.64
C ALA A 406 -58.29 19.65 -43.47
N GLN A 407 -57.53 19.45 -44.55
CA GLN A 407 -56.06 19.53 -44.52
C GLN A 407 -55.55 20.95 -44.25
N THR A 408 -56.29 21.98 -44.71
CA THR A 408 -55.91 23.38 -44.48
C THR A 408 -56.16 23.78 -43.03
N VAL A 409 -57.32 23.41 -42.47
CA VAL A 409 -57.63 23.59 -41.04
C VAL A 409 -56.63 22.84 -40.17
N GLN A 410 -56.26 21.61 -40.53
CA GLN A 410 -55.24 20.85 -39.78
C GLN A 410 -53.88 21.56 -39.73
N ARG A 411 -53.43 22.13 -40.85
CA ARG A 411 -52.15 22.87 -40.91
C ARG A 411 -52.23 24.17 -40.12
N GLN A 412 -53.31 24.93 -40.29
CA GLN A 412 -53.51 26.21 -39.59
C GLN A 412 -53.66 26.02 -38.07
N ALA A 413 -54.25 24.91 -37.63
CA ALA A 413 -54.41 24.56 -36.22
C ALA A 413 -53.07 24.36 -35.48
N GLY A 414 -52.04 23.87 -36.18
CA GLY A 414 -50.73 23.59 -35.60
C GLY A 414 -50.04 24.84 -35.07
N ASP A 415 -50.15 25.94 -35.82
CA ASP A 415 -49.47 27.19 -35.50
C ASP A 415 -50.37 28.15 -34.68
N LEU A 416 -51.67 27.86 -34.57
CA LEU A 416 -52.65 28.75 -33.93
C LEU A 416 -52.39 28.96 -32.44
N SER A 417 -52.00 27.91 -31.70
CA SER A 417 -51.65 28.02 -30.27
C SER A 417 -50.47 28.98 -30.06
N GLU A 418 -49.44 28.86 -30.89
CA GLU A 418 -48.24 29.68 -30.82
C GLU A 418 -48.54 31.12 -31.23
N GLN A 419 -49.40 31.33 -32.24
CA GLN A 419 -49.81 32.65 -32.68
C GLN A 419 -50.67 33.39 -31.64
N LEU A 420 -51.60 32.69 -30.97
CA LEU A 420 -52.39 33.27 -29.88
C LEU A 420 -51.52 33.62 -28.67
N GLN A 421 -50.56 32.75 -28.33
CA GLN A 421 -49.59 33.01 -27.26
C GLN A 421 -48.65 34.18 -27.64
N ALA A 422 -48.17 34.23 -28.87
CA ALA A 422 -47.35 35.34 -29.37
C ALA A 422 -48.11 36.67 -29.34
N LEU A 423 -49.41 36.67 -29.64
CA LEU A 423 -50.25 37.87 -29.55
C LEU A 423 -50.44 38.33 -28.09
N SER A 424 -50.61 37.40 -27.14
CA SER A 424 -50.71 37.74 -25.70
C SER A 424 -49.39 38.23 -25.10
N VAL A 425 -48.24 37.68 -25.53
CA VAL A 425 -46.92 38.09 -25.00
C VAL A 425 -46.45 39.41 -25.63
N ARG A 426 -46.86 39.71 -26.87
CA ARG A 426 -46.43 40.91 -27.60
C ARG A 426 -46.90 42.21 -26.95
N TYR A 427 -48.02 42.20 -26.25
CA TYR A 427 -48.56 43.36 -25.55
C TYR A 427 -48.63 43.07 -24.06
N SER A 428 -47.63 43.53 -23.31
CA SER A 428 -47.50 43.20 -21.88
C SER A 428 -48.25 44.15 -20.95
N ASP A 429 -48.47 45.42 -21.32
CA ASP A 429 -49.16 46.41 -20.48
C ASP A 429 -49.96 47.45 -21.30
N GLY A 430 -51.09 47.91 -20.75
CA GLY A 430 -51.95 48.97 -21.32
C GLY A 430 -53.26 48.48 -21.97
N TRP A 431 -54.04 49.41 -22.52
CA TRP A 431 -55.36 49.11 -23.09
C TRP A 431 -55.29 48.16 -24.31
N VAL A 432 -54.20 48.18 -25.06
CA VAL A 432 -53.95 47.26 -26.20
C VAL A 432 -53.70 45.84 -25.71
N ALA A 433 -53.05 45.65 -24.56
CA ALA A 433 -52.88 44.33 -23.93
C ALA A 433 -54.25 43.76 -23.49
N GLN A 434 -55.14 44.60 -22.95
CA GLN A 434 -56.50 44.20 -22.60
C GLN A 434 -57.34 43.85 -23.85
N ALA A 435 -57.22 44.62 -24.93
CA ALA A 435 -57.87 44.32 -26.21
C ALA A 435 -57.34 43.02 -26.84
N ALA A 436 -56.03 42.78 -26.77
CA ALA A 436 -55.40 41.55 -27.24
C ALA A 436 -55.87 40.34 -26.43
N GLN A 437 -55.93 40.44 -25.10
CA GLN A 437 -56.42 39.37 -24.23
C GLN A 437 -57.91 39.08 -24.46
N ALA A 438 -58.74 40.12 -24.65
CA ALA A 438 -60.15 39.96 -24.99
C ALA A 438 -60.34 39.30 -26.37
N TYR A 439 -59.53 39.68 -27.36
CA TYR A 439 -59.54 39.10 -28.70
C TYR A 439 -59.08 37.64 -28.69
N VAL A 440 -57.97 37.31 -28.02
CA VAL A 440 -57.49 35.93 -27.85
C VAL A 440 -58.57 35.07 -27.18
N GLY A 441 -59.21 35.58 -26.12
CA GLY A 441 -60.31 34.89 -25.47
C GLY A 441 -61.52 34.65 -26.39
N ALA A 442 -61.86 35.62 -27.25
CA ALA A 442 -62.94 35.49 -28.23
C ALA A 442 -62.59 34.52 -29.37
N ALA A 443 -61.37 34.58 -29.90
CA ALA A 443 -60.85 33.72 -30.96
C ALA A 443 -60.79 32.25 -30.50
N THR A 444 -60.27 32.00 -29.29
CA THR A 444 -60.22 30.65 -28.70
C THR A 444 -61.62 30.05 -28.55
N ARG A 445 -62.60 30.83 -28.09
CA ARG A 445 -64.00 30.37 -27.97
C ARG A 445 -64.65 30.13 -29.34
N ALA A 446 -64.44 31.02 -30.30
CA ALA A 446 -64.99 30.88 -31.64
C ALA A 446 -64.43 29.63 -32.34
N TYR A 447 -63.12 29.42 -32.27
CA TYR A 447 -62.46 28.26 -32.85
C TYR A 447 -62.89 26.94 -32.21
N GLY A 448 -62.94 26.88 -30.86
CA GLY A 448 -63.46 25.72 -30.14
C GLY A 448 -64.93 25.42 -30.47
N GLY A 449 -65.75 26.46 -30.63
CA GLY A 449 -67.15 26.33 -31.06
C GLY A 449 -67.29 25.74 -32.47
N LEU A 450 -66.48 26.21 -33.43
CA LEU A 450 -66.45 25.69 -34.80
C LEU A 450 -66.01 24.22 -34.84
N LEU A 451 -64.97 23.84 -34.11
CA LEU A 451 -64.55 22.43 -34.01
C LEU A 451 -65.62 21.52 -33.39
N GLY A 452 -66.38 22.04 -32.43
CA GLY A 452 -67.54 21.35 -31.86
C GLY A 452 -68.66 21.11 -32.89
N ARG A 453 -68.97 22.11 -33.71
CA ARG A 453 -69.98 21.98 -34.79
C ARG A 453 -69.52 21.05 -35.91
N ILE A 454 -68.27 21.18 -36.35
CA ILE A 454 -67.66 20.27 -37.33
C ILE A 454 -67.75 18.82 -36.85
N ALA A 455 -67.45 18.57 -35.58
CA ALA A 455 -67.56 17.22 -35.02
C ALA A 455 -69.01 16.70 -34.98
N ALA A 456 -69.98 17.54 -34.60
CA ALA A 456 -71.38 17.18 -34.62
C ALA A 456 -71.88 16.91 -36.06
N ALA A 457 -71.47 17.76 -37.02
CA ALA A 457 -71.83 17.63 -38.43
C ALA A 457 -71.28 16.34 -39.04
N VAL A 458 -70.03 15.97 -38.75
CA VAL A 458 -69.43 14.71 -39.23
C VAL A 458 -70.10 13.48 -38.62
N GLN A 459 -70.52 13.53 -37.35
CA GLN A 459 -71.29 12.45 -36.73
C GLN A 459 -72.65 12.25 -37.41
N LEU A 460 -73.34 13.34 -37.77
CA LEU A 460 -74.60 13.27 -38.50
C LEU A 460 -74.41 12.77 -39.94
N LEU A 461 -73.33 13.20 -40.61
CA LEU A 461 -72.97 12.73 -41.95
C LEU A 461 -72.61 11.23 -41.97
N ALA A 462 -71.94 10.73 -40.93
CA ALA A 462 -71.62 9.31 -40.78
C ALA A 462 -72.85 8.41 -40.60
N GLN A 463 -73.97 8.96 -40.14
CA GLN A 463 -75.24 8.25 -39.99
C GLN A 463 -76.07 8.21 -41.29
N ARG A 464 -75.67 8.96 -42.33
CA ARG A 464 -76.35 8.97 -43.63
C ARG A 464 -75.71 7.96 -44.62
N PRO A 465 -76.51 7.10 -45.29
CA PRO A 465 -75.97 6.04 -46.15
C PRO A 465 -75.39 6.51 -47.49
N GLN A 466 -75.66 7.74 -47.93
CA GLN A 466 -75.17 8.31 -49.20
C GLN A 466 -73.88 9.15 -49.07
N THR A 467 -73.30 9.27 -47.87
CA THR A 467 -72.10 10.08 -47.63
C THR A 467 -70.82 9.35 -48.07
N ASP A 468 -69.91 10.03 -48.78
CA ASP A 468 -68.57 9.49 -49.08
C ASP A 468 -67.78 9.24 -47.78
N ALA A 469 -67.46 7.96 -47.51
CA ALA A 469 -66.69 7.53 -46.36
C ALA A 469 -65.31 8.20 -46.27
N ALA A 470 -64.75 8.63 -47.41
CA ALA A 470 -63.47 9.35 -47.43
C ALA A 470 -63.58 10.79 -46.92
N VAL A 471 -64.76 11.41 -46.95
CA VAL A 471 -65.02 12.73 -46.34
C VAL A 471 -65.10 12.60 -44.83
N VAL A 472 -65.90 11.66 -44.34
CA VAL A 472 -66.05 11.37 -42.90
C VAL A 472 -64.70 10.98 -42.29
N GLY A 473 -63.91 10.14 -43.00
CA GLY A 473 -62.58 9.74 -42.56
C GLY A 473 -61.59 10.90 -42.49
N ALA A 474 -61.57 11.78 -43.51
CA ALA A 474 -60.65 12.92 -43.55
C ALA A 474 -60.92 13.95 -42.43
N VAL A 475 -62.18 14.28 -42.19
CA VAL A 475 -62.53 15.27 -41.14
C VAL A 475 -62.41 14.65 -39.74
N THR A 476 -62.75 13.38 -39.56
CA THR A 476 -62.51 12.66 -38.29
C THR A 476 -61.01 12.60 -37.98
N ALA A 477 -60.17 12.24 -38.95
CA ALA A 477 -58.72 12.22 -38.77
C ALA A 477 -58.14 13.61 -38.44
N MET A 478 -58.66 14.67 -39.07
CA MET A 478 -58.31 16.05 -38.72
C MET A 478 -58.69 16.36 -37.27
N LEU A 479 -59.91 16.03 -36.82
CA LEU A 479 -60.37 16.28 -35.45
C LEU A 479 -59.59 15.49 -34.40
N ASP A 480 -59.22 14.25 -34.68
CA ASP A 480 -58.46 13.38 -33.75
C ASP A 480 -56.99 13.82 -33.63
N ALA A 481 -56.41 14.33 -34.71
CA ALA A 481 -55.07 14.91 -34.73
C ALA A 481 -55.05 16.37 -34.23
N HIS A 482 -56.20 16.96 -33.93
CA HIS A 482 -56.32 18.38 -33.62
C HIS A 482 -55.76 18.70 -32.22
N PRO A 483 -54.79 19.62 -32.08
CA PRO A 483 -54.09 19.87 -30.81
C PRO A 483 -54.99 20.35 -29.67
N TRP A 484 -56.17 20.92 -29.98
CA TRP A 484 -57.11 21.50 -29.03
C TRP A 484 -58.24 20.55 -28.59
N ARG A 485 -58.20 19.28 -29.01
CA ARG A 485 -59.22 18.26 -28.67
C ARG A 485 -58.72 17.22 -27.65
N ARG A 486 -57.47 17.35 -27.19
CA ARG A 486 -56.85 16.49 -26.16
C ARG A 486 -56.96 17.06 -24.77
#